data_AF-A0A521KR09-F1
#
_entry.id   AF-A0A521KR09-F1
#
_cell.length_a   1.000
_cell.length_b   1.000
_cell.length_c   1.000
_cell.angle_alpha   90.00
_cell.angle_beta   90.00
_cell.angle_gamma   90.00
#
_symmetry.space_group_name_H-M   'P 1'
#
loop_
_entity.id
_entity.type
_entity.pdbx_description
1 polymer ?
#
loop_
_entity_poly.entity_id
_entity_poly.type
_entity_poly.pdbx_seq_one_letter_code
_entity_poly.pdbx_strand_id
1 'polypeptide(L)'
;MTTRPCRTCQQPFRVVGKARYCSWDCRHGTDAGYNAGCSCERCRAAHARAHKRSRIKPRPLVPSVGSQRRIRALARLGWSSREISRRMGRERSFVQKVMGRATLEQATVDAITRLYDELSMTWCTSPAAARVAADARAKGWPPPLAWDDEDLDDPDGQPYTEEPADDMDPVVVERILAGSWHLPATAAERTEVIRRWALAGRSLSELGRLTGWKPERYYRLSDGEAA
;
A
#
# COMPACT_ATOMS: atom_id res chain seq x y z
N MET A 1 -15.34 -31.72 40.17
CA MET A 1 -14.60 -30.92 39.15
C MET A 1 -13.12 -30.91 39.51
N THR A 2 -12.32 -31.71 38.82
CA THR A 2 -10.87 -31.79 39.05
C THR A 2 -10.20 -30.49 38.59
N THR A 3 -9.63 -29.75 39.53
CA THR A 3 -8.82 -28.56 39.23
C THR A 3 -7.59 -29.00 38.44
N ARG A 4 -7.43 -28.47 37.21
CA ARG A 4 -6.23 -28.71 36.40
C ARG A 4 -4.96 -28.45 37.23
N PRO A 5 -3.98 -29.38 37.23
CA PRO A 5 -2.73 -29.21 37.96
C PRO A 5 -1.88 -28.07 37.38
N CYS A 6 -0.86 -27.68 38.13
CA CYS A 6 0.09 -26.66 37.68
C CYS A 6 0.74 -27.09 36.35
N ARG A 7 0.76 -26.20 35.35
CA ARG A 7 1.35 -26.50 34.02
C ARG A 7 2.87 -26.73 34.06
N THR A 8 3.51 -26.37 35.16
CA THR A 8 4.96 -26.40 35.35
C THR A 8 5.41 -27.67 36.04
N CYS A 9 4.93 -27.91 37.27
CA CYS A 9 5.39 -29.02 38.11
C CYS A 9 4.38 -30.17 38.16
N GLN A 10 3.24 -30.04 37.47
CA GLN A 10 2.14 -31.02 37.42
C GLN A 10 1.53 -31.40 38.78
N GLN A 11 1.93 -30.72 39.86
CA GLN A 11 1.37 -30.90 41.19
C GLN A 11 -0.01 -30.23 41.32
N PRO A 12 -0.91 -30.76 42.17
CA PRO A 12 -2.19 -30.15 42.44
C PRO A 12 -2.02 -28.81 43.17
N PHE A 13 -2.89 -27.85 42.85
CA PHE A 13 -2.91 -26.56 43.56
C PHE A 13 -3.52 -26.72 44.95
N ARG A 14 -2.87 -26.15 45.98
CA ARG A 14 -3.53 -25.89 47.25
C ARG A 14 -4.52 -24.74 47.06
N VAL A 15 -5.70 -24.88 47.66
CA VAL A 15 -6.78 -23.89 47.60
C VAL A 15 -6.97 -23.30 48.99
N VAL A 16 -6.82 -21.98 49.12
CA VAL A 16 -7.13 -21.25 50.35
C VAL A 16 -8.07 -20.11 49.98
N GLY A 17 -9.32 -20.21 50.43
CA GLY A 17 -10.40 -19.35 49.96
C GLY A 17 -10.56 -19.43 48.43
N LYS A 18 -10.48 -18.28 47.74
CA LYS A 18 -10.51 -18.19 46.26
C LYS A 18 -9.13 -18.33 45.60
N ALA A 19 -8.04 -18.38 46.38
CA ALA A 19 -6.68 -18.42 45.84
C ALA A 19 -6.20 -19.85 45.63
N ARG A 20 -5.57 -20.10 44.48
CA ARG A 20 -4.90 -21.35 44.12
C ARG A 20 -3.40 -21.13 44.07
N TYR A 21 -2.63 -21.96 44.76
CA TYR A 21 -1.18 -21.84 44.73
C TYR A 21 -0.48 -23.19 44.88
N CYS A 22 0.64 -23.35 44.18
CA CYS A 22 1.51 -24.51 44.35
C CYS A 22 2.46 -24.25 45.52
N SER A 23 2.61 -25.14 46.50
CA SER A 23 3.57 -24.92 47.60
C SER A 23 5.03 -25.16 47.19
N TRP A 24 5.27 -25.70 45.99
CA TRP A 24 6.55 -26.25 45.57
C TRP A 24 6.91 -25.83 44.13
N ASP A 25 6.91 -24.51 43.88
CA ASP A 25 7.32 -23.95 42.59
C ASP A 25 8.26 -22.75 42.79
N CYS A 26 9.44 -22.81 42.18
CA CYS A 26 10.47 -21.76 42.17
C CYS A 26 10.05 -20.48 41.44
N ARG A 27 8.92 -20.47 40.70
CA ARG A 27 8.38 -19.29 39.99
C ARG A 27 7.36 -18.49 40.78
N HIS A 28 7.14 -18.81 42.05
CA HIS A 28 6.24 -18.04 42.91
C HIS A 28 6.68 -16.59 43.09
N GLY A 29 5.71 -15.67 43.03
CA GLY A 29 5.98 -14.24 43.09
C GLY A 29 6.50 -13.64 41.79
N THR A 30 6.43 -14.37 40.67
CA THR A 30 6.77 -13.87 39.32
C THR A 30 5.55 -13.92 38.39
N ASP A 31 5.63 -13.21 37.26
CA ASP A 31 4.59 -13.23 36.21
C ASP A 31 4.38 -14.65 35.64
N ALA A 32 5.47 -15.42 35.49
CA ALA A 32 5.43 -16.80 35.03
C ALA A 32 4.61 -17.71 35.95
N GLY A 33 4.62 -17.45 37.26
CA GLY A 33 3.79 -18.19 38.22
C GLY A 33 2.29 -17.95 38.01
N TYR A 34 1.88 -16.71 37.69
CA TYR A 34 0.49 -16.40 37.36
C TYR A 34 0.04 -17.09 36.07
N ASN A 35 0.85 -17.00 35.01
CA ASN A 35 0.58 -17.63 33.71
C ASN A 35 0.52 -19.16 33.80
N ALA A 36 1.24 -19.78 34.74
CA ALA A 36 1.17 -21.20 35.04
C ALA A 36 -0.11 -21.64 35.80
N GLY A 37 -0.95 -20.68 36.22
CA GLY A 37 -2.27 -20.91 36.85
C GLY A 37 -2.36 -20.55 38.34
N CYS A 38 -1.30 -20.01 38.95
CA CYS A 38 -1.32 -19.57 40.34
C CYS A 38 -2.07 -18.25 40.51
N SER A 39 -3.01 -18.18 41.46
CA SER A 39 -3.77 -16.97 41.79
C SER A 39 -3.46 -16.41 43.19
N CYS A 40 -2.31 -16.77 43.79
CA CYS A 40 -1.86 -16.16 45.03
C CYS A 40 -1.62 -14.65 44.87
N GLU A 41 -1.60 -13.92 45.99
CA GLU A 41 -1.41 -12.47 45.99
C GLU A 41 -0.07 -12.05 45.37
N ARG A 42 1.02 -12.76 45.68
CA ARG A 42 2.36 -12.46 45.14
C ARG A 42 2.42 -12.60 43.62
N CYS A 43 1.87 -13.68 43.06
CA CYS A 43 1.82 -13.89 41.60
C CYS A 43 0.88 -12.89 40.91
N ARG A 44 -0.29 -12.57 41.50
CA ARG A 44 -1.18 -11.52 40.99
C ARG A 44 -0.50 -10.15 40.97
N ALA A 45 0.21 -9.79 42.05
CA ALA A 45 0.96 -8.54 42.14
C ALA A 45 2.12 -8.50 41.12
N ALA A 46 2.82 -9.61 40.92
CA ALA A 46 3.88 -9.72 39.91
C ALA A 46 3.33 -9.54 38.49
N HIS A 47 2.19 -10.17 38.17
CA HIS A 47 1.51 -10.01 36.89
C HIS A 47 1.05 -8.56 36.67
N ALA A 48 0.45 -7.93 37.69
CA ALA A 48 0.05 -6.53 37.63
C ALA A 48 1.27 -5.59 37.38
N ARG A 49 2.41 -5.85 38.03
CA ARG A 49 3.65 -5.10 37.81
C ARG A 49 4.22 -5.32 36.41
N ALA A 50 4.24 -6.55 35.91
CA ALA A 50 4.70 -6.88 34.56
C ALA A 50 3.82 -6.21 33.49
N HIS A 51 2.50 -6.26 33.65
CA HIS A 51 1.54 -5.59 32.77
C HIS A 51 1.64 -4.06 32.85
N LYS A 52 1.91 -3.49 34.03
CA LYS A 52 2.22 -2.05 34.15
C LYS A 52 3.53 -1.71 33.44
N ARG A 53 4.58 -2.54 33.59
CA ARG A 53 5.87 -2.36 32.91
C ARG A 53 5.74 -2.45 31.38
N SER A 54 4.93 -3.36 30.84
CA SER A 54 4.73 -3.45 29.39
C SER A 54 3.98 -2.25 28.81
N ARG A 55 3.12 -1.59 29.61
CA ARG A 55 2.48 -0.32 29.25
C ARG A 55 3.42 0.88 29.33
N ILE A 56 4.44 0.83 30.20
CA ILE A 56 5.45 1.88 30.37
C ILE A 56 6.61 1.71 29.38
N LYS A 57 6.95 0.46 29.01
CA LYS A 57 8.03 0.20 28.05
C LYS A 57 7.65 0.89 26.74
N PRO A 58 8.49 1.80 26.21
CA PRO A 58 8.18 2.49 24.98
C PRO A 58 7.99 1.44 23.89
N ARG A 59 6.84 1.50 23.22
CA ARG A 59 6.67 0.79 21.95
C ARG A 59 7.62 1.48 20.99
N PRO A 60 8.55 0.75 20.34
CA PRO A 60 9.46 1.38 19.40
C PRO A 60 8.60 2.08 18.33
N LEU A 61 8.77 3.40 18.27
CA LEU A 61 8.20 4.23 17.23
C LEU A 61 9.19 4.19 16.07
N VAL A 62 8.70 3.83 14.90
CA VAL A 62 9.49 3.76 13.67
C VAL A 62 8.95 4.76 12.64
N PRO A 63 9.77 5.20 11.68
CA PRO A 63 9.34 6.06 10.60
C PRO A 63 8.10 5.51 9.88
N SER A 64 7.14 6.38 9.59
CA SER A 64 5.90 5.99 8.91
C SER A 64 6.03 5.91 7.39
N VAL A 65 7.16 6.36 6.84
CA VAL A 65 7.38 6.57 5.39
C VAL A 65 7.01 5.33 4.57
N GLY A 66 7.52 4.16 4.93
CA GLY A 66 7.21 2.93 4.18
C GLY A 66 5.78 2.45 4.34
N SER A 67 5.13 2.72 5.48
CA SER A 67 3.69 2.47 5.64
C SER A 67 2.86 3.40 4.74
N GLN A 68 3.25 4.67 4.62
CA GLN A 68 2.59 5.65 3.76
C GLN A 68 2.76 5.29 2.29
N ARG A 69 3.97 4.89 1.87
CA ARG A 69 4.25 4.42 0.49
C ARG A 69 3.42 3.20 0.14
N ARG A 70 3.38 2.17 1.00
CA ARG A 70 2.54 0.97 0.83
C ARG A 70 1.06 1.31 0.67
N ILE A 71 0.51 2.19 1.52
CA ILE A 71 -0.89 2.62 1.41
C ILE A 71 -1.15 3.36 0.08
N ARG A 72 -0.26 4.26 -0.34
CA ARG A 72 -0.38 4.99 -1.61
C ARG A 72 -0.33 4.05 -2.81
N ALA A 73 0.56 3.05 -2.76
CA ALA A 73 0.68 2.02 -3.77
C ALA A 73 -0.58 1.15 -3.86
N LEU A 74 -1.16 0.73 -2.74
CA LEU A 74 -2.44 0.03 -2.73
C LEU A 74 -3.58 0.89 -3.29
N ALA A 75 -3.57 2.20 -3.05
CA ALA A 75 -4.54 3.10 -3.66
C ALA A 75 -4.43 3.14 -5.20
N ARG A 76 -3.23 2.97 -5.78
CA ARG A 76 -3.06 2.82 -7.23
C ARG A 76 -3.70 1.56 -7.79
N LEU A 77 -3.85 0.51 -6.99
CA LEU A 77 -4.61 -0.70 -7.32
C LEU A 77 -6.12 -0.59 -7.02
N GLY A 78 -6.58 0.59 -6.56
CA GLY A 78 -8.00 0.86 -6.28
C GLY A 78 -8.44 0.53 -4.84
N TRP A 79 -7.51 0.21 -3.93
CA TRP A 79 -7.84 -0.03 -2.52
C TRP A 79 -8.09 1.30 -1.80
N SER A 80 -9.35 1.60 -1.49
CA SER A 80 -9.71 2.84 -0.78
C SER A 80 -9.24 2.82 0.68
N SER A 81 -9.03 4.01 1.27
CA SER A 81 -8.73 4.15 2.71
C SER A 81 -9.74 3.44 3.63
N ARG A 82 -11.02 3.44 3.23
CA ARG A 82 -12.08 2.73 3.95
C ARG A 82 -11.89 1.21 3.88
N GLU A 83 -11.48 0.72 2.73
CA GLU A 83 -11.32 -0.70 2.45
C GLU A 83 -10.06 -1.27 3.12
N ILE A 84 -8.96 -0.52 3.09
CA ILE A 84 -7.73 -0.80 3.84
C ILE A 84 -8.04 -0.85 5.35
N SER A 85 -8.70 0.19 5.89
CA SER A 85 -9.05 0.23 7.31
C SER A 85 -9.96 -0.93 7.71
N ARG A 86 -10.94 -1.28 6.85
CA ARG A 86 -11.86 -2.41 7.07
C ARG A 86 -11.12 -3.74 7.17
N ARG A 87 -10.22 -4.05 6.23
CA ARG A 87 -9.45 -5.31 6.25
C ARG A 87 -8.56 -5.44 7.48
N MET A 88 -8.01 -4.32 7.95
CA MET A 88 -7.19 -4.30 9.17
C MET A 88 -8.00 -4.37 10.47
N GLY A 89 -9.33 -4.37 10.40
CA GLY A 89 -10.20 -4.27 11.59
C GLY A 89 -10.04 -2.94 12.33
N ARG A 90 -9.75 -1.85 11.60
CA ARG A 90 -9.53 -0.51 12.14
C ARG A 90 -10.66 0.45 11.80
N GLU A 91 -10.73 1.52 12.58
CA GLU A 91 -11.67 2.64 12.36
C GLU A 91 -11.42 3.35 11.03
N ARG A 92 -12.46 4.01 10.48
CA ARG A 92 -12.39 4.67 9.15
C ARG A 92 -11.30 5.75 9.03
N SER A 93 -10.96 6.39 10.14
CA SER A 93 -9.93 7.45 10.18
C SER A 93 -8.50 6.91 10.29
N PHE A 94 -8.32 5.58 10.41
CA PHE A 94 -7.02 4.95 10.62
C PHE A 94 -6.00 5.32 9.53
N VAL A 95 -6.35 5.15 8.27
CA VAL A 95 -5.45 5.49 7.15
C VAL A 95 -5.09 6.98 7.18
N GLN A 96 -6.04 7.87 7.42
CA GLN A 96 -5.76 9.32 7.53
C GLN A 96 -4.77 9.62 8.67
N LYS A 97 -4.91 8.95 9.82
CA LYS A 97 -3.97 9.08 10.94
C LYS A 97 -2.57 8.57 10.58
N VAL A 98 -2.47 7.49 9.83
CA VAL A 98 -1.18 6.96 9.34
C VAL A 98 -0.51 7.95 8.39
N MET A 99 -1.27 8.52 7.45
CA MET A 99 -0.76 9.50 6.49
C MET A 99 -0.31 10.82 7.13
N GLY A 100 -0.85 11.18 8.30
CA GLY A 100 -0.55 12.44 9.00
C GLY A 100 0.50 12.34 10.11
N ARG A 101 1.07 11.17 10.38
CA ARG A 101 2.05 10.95 11.47
C ARG A 101 3.43 10.68 10.90
N ALA A 102 4.46 11.25 11.52
CA ALA A 102 5.86 10.98 11.16
C ALA A 102 6.36 9.60 11.65
N THR A 103 5.80 9.11 12.75
CA THR A 103 6.18 7.83 13.34
C THR A 103 4.97 6.99 13.74
N LEU A 104 5.10 5.67 13.67
CA LEU A 104 4.07 4.70 14.03
C LEU A 104 4.62 3.67 15.02
N GLU A 105 3.74 3.01 15.77
CA GLU A 105 4.13 1.84 16.54
C GLU A 105 4.57 0.71 15.57
N GLN A 106 5.66 0.01 15.88
CA GLN A 106 6.14 -1.14 15.09
C GLN A 106 5.02 -2.12 14.71
N ALA A 107 4.15 -2.48 15.67
CA ALA A 107 3.03 -3.39 15.42
C ALA A 107 2.03 -2.88 14.37
N THR A 108 1.93 -1.56 14.18
CA THR A 108 1.11 -0.95 13.13
C THR A 108 1.81 -1.08 11.77
N VAL A 109 3.12 -0.84 11.72
CA VAL A 109 3.92 -1.02 10.50
C VAL A 109 3.88 -2.47 10.05
N ASP A 110 4.07 -3.43 10.95
CA ASP A 110 4.01 -4.86 10.64
C ASP A 110 2.63 -5.26 10.09
N ALA A 111 1.55 -4.66 10.63
CA ALA A 111 0.20 -4.93 10.16
C ALA A 111 -0.08 -4.35 8.77
N ILE A 112 0.47 -3.17 8.46
CA ILE A 112 0.37 -2.56 7.13
C ILE A 112 1.20 -3.36 6.12
N THR A 113 2.39 -3.80 6.50
CA THR A 113 3.28 -4.63 5.67
C THR A 113 2.59 -5.93 5.27
N ARG A 114 2.06 -6.70 6.24
CA ARG A 114 1.31 -7.92 5.92
C ARG A 114 0.11 -7.70 4.99
N LEU A 115 -0.61 -6.59 5.19
CA LEU A 115 -1.74 -6.26 4.30
C LEU A 115 -1.25 -5.89 2.90
N TYR A 116 -0.13 -5.18 2.80
CA TYR A 116 0.47 -4.85 1.53
C TYR A 116 0.89 -6.12 0.79
N ASP A 117 1.58 -7.04 1.44
CA ASP A 117 2.02 -8.31 0.84
C ASP A 117 0.84 -9.14 0.31
N GLU A 118 -0.30 -9.10 1.00
CA GLU A 118 -1.54 -9.77 0.56
C GLU A 118 -2.14 -9.12 -0.70
N LEU A 119 -2.07 -7.79 -0.83
CA LEU A 119 -2.85 -7.02 -1.79
C LEU A 119 -2.04 -6.41 -2.94
N SER A 120 -0.71 -6.38 -2.86
CA SER A 120 0.20 -5.70 -3.79
C SER A 120 0.15 -6.26 -5.21
N MET A 121 -0.32 -7.51 -5.37
CA MET A 121 -0.52 -8.17 -6.68
C MET A 121 -1.99 -8.28 -7.08
N THR A 122 -2.90 -7.61 -6.36
CA THR A 122 -4.34 -7.77 -6.56
C THR A 122 -5.04 -6.43 -6.79
N TRP A 123 -5.72 -6.30 -7.93
CA TRP A 123 -6.60 -5.17 -8.21
C TRP A 123 -7.86 -5.24 -7.36
N CYS A 124 -8.23 -4.11 -6.76
CA CYS A 124 -9.48 -3.99 -6.03
C CYS A 124 -10.66 -4.06 -7.01
N THR A 125 -11.67 -4.89 -6.70
CA THR A 125 -12.88 -5.05 -7.52
C THR A 125 -14.09 -4.28 -6.99
N SER A 126 -13.91 -3.46 -5.95
CA SER A 126 -15.01 -2.64 -5.41
C SER A 126 -15.50 -1.61 -6.43
N PRO A 127 -16.78 -1.18 -6.38
CA PRO A 127 -17.29 -0.15 -7.30
C PRO A 127 -16.51 1.17 -7.28
N ALA A 128 -15.83 1.48 -6.17
CA ALA A 128 -15.03 2.69 -6.03
C ALA A 128 -13.59 2.53 -6.58
N ALA A 129 -13.16 1.33 -6.96
CA ALA A 129 -11.76 1.03 -7.25
C ALA A 129 -11.20 1.88 -8.39
N ALA A 130 -11.92 1.99 -9.51
CA ALA A 130 -11.49 2.78 -10.66
C ALA A 130 -11.28 4.26 -10.30
N ARG A 131 -12.22 4.84 -9.53
CA ARG A 131 -12.13 6.23 -9.05
C ARG A 131 -10.93 6.43 -8.12
N VAL A 132 -10.69 5.48 -7.21
CA VAL A 132 -9.56 5.53 -6.26
C VAL A 132 -8.22 5.43 -7.00
N ALA A 133 -8.11 4.51 -7.96
CA ALA A 133 -6.91 4.35 -8.77
C ALA A 133 -6.63 5.59 -9.62
N ALA A 134 -7.67 6.22 -10.19
CA ALA A 134 -7.56 7.47 -10.95
C ALA A 134 -7.12 8.65 -10.08
N ASP A 135 -7.70 8.80 -8.88
CA ASP A 135 -7.31 9.83 -7.91
C ASP A 135 -5.86 9.63 -7.43
N ALA A 136 -5.45 8.38 -7.15
CA ALA A 136 -4.07 8.06 -6.82
C ALA A 136 -3.10 8.38 -7.97
N ARG A 137 -3.49 8.10 -9.22
CA ARG A 137 -2.70 8.47 -10.41
C ARG A 137 -2.54 9.98 -10.53
N ALA A 138 -3.63 10.73 -10.38
CA ALA A 138 -3.61 12.20 -10.45
C ALA A 138 -2.71 12.84 -9.37
N LYS A 139 -2.54 12.16 -8.23
CA LYS A 139 -1.63 12.55 -7.15
C LYS A 139 -0.18 12.12 -7.37
N GLY A 140 0.14 11.49 -8.50
CA GLY A 140 1.47 10.97 -8.80
C GLY A 140 1.91 9.84 -7.87
N TRP A 141 0.98 9.07 -7.31
CA TRP A 141 1.35 7.96 -6.43
C TRP A 141 1.88 6.78 -7.26
N PRO A 142 3.05 6.21 -6.92
CA PRO A 142 3.59 5.06 -7.64
C PRO A 142 2.81 3.77 -7.31
N PRO A 143 2.63 2.85 -8.27
CA PRO A 143 2.06 1.53 -8.00
C PRO A 143 3.03 0.62 -7.22
N PRO A 144 2.58 -0.56 -6.73
CA PRO A 144 3.45 -1.49 -6.01
C PRO A 144 4.72 -1.89 -6.76
N LEU A 145 4.60 -2.24 -8.05
CA LEU A 145 5.73 -2.65 -8.89
C LEU A 145 6.74 -1.52 -9.20
N ALA A 146 6.42 -0.27 -8.85
CA ALA A 146 7.36 0.83 -8.95
C ALA A 146 8.31 0.91 -7.74
N TRP A 147 8.19 0.03 -6.76
CA TRP A 147 9.07 0.02 -5.58
C TRP A 147 9.85 -1.28 -5.51
N ASP A 148 11.13 -1.18 -5.17
CA ASP A 148 11.87 -2.31 -4.62
C ASP A 148 11.51 -2.49 -3.13
N ASP A 149 11.62 -3.72 -2.63
CA ASP A 149 11.30 -4.07 -1.25
C ASP A 149 12.21 -3.32 -0.27
N GLU A 150 13.48 -3.10 -0.64
CA GLU A 150 14.47 -2.38 0.16
C GLU A 150 14.20 -0.87 0.20
N ASP A 151 13.66 -0.30 -0.88
CA ASP A 151 13.43 1.14 -1.02
C ASP A 151 12.18 1.64 -0.29
N LEU A 152 11.22 0.76 0.01
CA LEU A 152 9.96 1.17 0.64
C LEU A 152 10.18 1.83 2.01
N ASP A 153 11.09 1.28 2.81
CA ASP A 153 11.33 1.74 4.18
C ASP A 153 12.52 2.71 4.30
N ASP A 154 13.36 2.82 3.26
CA ASP A 154 14.43 3.80 3.18
C ASP A 154 13.85 5.22 2.96
N PRO A 155 14.07 6.20 3.85
CA PRO A 155 13.62 7.57 3.62
C PRO A 155 14.08 8.14 2.27
N ASP A 156 15.28 7.78 1.82
CA ASP A 156 15.89 8.25 0.57
C ASP A 156 15.53 7.36 -0.64
N GLY A 157 14.87 6.22 -0.41
CA GLY A 157 14.41 5.31 -1.45
C GLY A 157 13.46 5.98 -2.44
N GLN A 158 13.66 5.72 -3.72
CA GLN A 158 12.89 6.32 -4.81
C GLN A 158 12.16 5.25 -5.61
N PRO A 159 10.93 5.51 -6.07
CA PRO A 159 10.25 4.57 -6.93
C PRO A 159 10.89 4.56 -8.32
N TYR A 160 10.93 3.39 -8.95
CA TYR A 160 11.08 3.30 -10.39
C TYR A 160 9.98 4.12 -11.04
N THR A 161 10.39 5.19 -11.72
CA THR A 161 9.48 5.94 -12.56
C THR A 161 9.59 5.29 -13.92
N GLU A 162 8.53 4.62 -14.37
CA GLU A 162 8.38 4.44 -15.82
C GLU A 162 8.35 5.87 -16.36
N GLU A 163 9.42 6.29 -17.05
CA GLU A 163 9.35 7.35 -18.04
C GLU A 163 8.02 7.11 -18.77
N PRO A 164 7.11 8.10 -18.84
CA PRO A 164 5.80 7.87 -19.43
C PRO A 164 6.05 7.16 -20.74
N ALA A 165 5.60 5.90 -20.83
CA ALA A 165 5.68 5.15 -22.06
C ALA A 165 5.06 6.08 -23.07
N ASP A 166 5.89 6.64 -23.96
CA ASP A 166 5.46 7.50 -25.03
C ASP A 166 4.28 6.75 -25.64
N ASP A 167 3.07 7.27 -25.46
CA ASP A 167 1.84 6.57 -25.86
C ASP A 167 1.72 6.51 -27.39
N MET A 168 2.76 7.04 -28.05
CA MET A 168 3.09 6.91 -29.44
C MET A 168 4.03 5.72 -29.66
N ASP A 169 3.54 4.69 -30.36
CA ASP A 169 4.43 3.73 -31.00
C ASP A 169 5.05 4.39 -32.25
N PRO A 170 6.36 4.69 -32.26
CA PRO A 170 6.99 5.35 -33.41
C PRO A 170 6.92 4.49 -34.68
N VAL A 171 6.81 3.16 -34.55
CA VAL A 171 6.67 2.26 -35.70
C VAL A 171 5.32 2.45 -36.40
N VAL A 172 4.25 2.72 -35.65
CA VAL A 172 2.93 3.04 -36.22
C VAL A 172 3.00 4.35 -37.00
N VAL A 173 3.60 5.40 -36.41
CA VAL A 173 3.80 6.70 -37.07
C VAL A 173 4.61 6.55 -38.36
N GLU A 174 5.76 5.87 -38.31
CA GLU A 174 6.62 5.65 -39.46
C GLU A 174 5.93 4.84 -40.56
N ARG A 175 5.21 3.77 -40.20
CA ARG A 175 4.48 2.95 -41.18
C ARG A 175 3.37 3.71 -41.86
N ILE A 176 2.64 4.55 -41.12
CA ILE A 176 1.61 5.41 -41.71
C ILE A 176 2.29 6.36 -42.68
N LEU A 177 3.31 7.11 -42.27
CA LEU A 177 4.05 8.04 -43.15
C LEU A 177 4.66 7.37 -44.40
N ALA A 178 4.99 6.07 -44.31
CA ALA A 178 5.54 5.26 -45.40
C ALA A 178 4.48 4.64 -46.34
N GLY A 179 3.18 4.77 -46.08
CA GLY A 179 2.14 4.26 -46.98
C GLY A 179 1.05 3.42 -46.35
N SER A 180 1.17 3.04 -45.08
CA SER A 180 0.20 2.17 -44.39
C SER A 180 -0.95 2.99 -43.80
N TRP A 181 -1.74 3.65 -44.67
CA TRP A 181 -2.68 4.72 -44.28
C TRP A 181 -3.86 4.29 -43.39
N HIS A 182 -4.15 2.99 -43.30
CA HIS A 182 -5.34 2.47 -42.62
C HIS A 182 -5.02 1.71 -41.31
N LEU A 183 -3.83 1.93 -40.74
CA LEU A 183 -3.50 1.37 -39.44
C LEU A 183 -4.35 2.01 -38.32
N PRO A 184 -4.75 1.21 -37.31
CA PRO A 184 -5.34 1.78 -36.11
C PRO A 184 -4.28 2.64 -35.41
N ALA A 185 -4.59 3.92 -35.23
CA ALA A 185 -3.71 4.88 -34.57
C ALA A 185 -4.42 5.61 -33.43
N THR A 186 -3.74 5.79 -32.32
CA THR A 186 -4.15 6.57 -31.14
C THR A 186 -4.24 8.07 -31.49
N ALA A 187 -4.76 8.88 -30.57
CA ALA A 187 -4.82 10.33 -30.77
C ALA A 187 -3.43 10.98 -30.79
N ALA A 188 -2.49 10.47 -29.97
CA ALA A 188 -1.11 10.93 -29.93
C ALA A 188 -0.38 10.62 -31.25
N GLU A 189 -0.48 9.38 -31.72
CA GLU A 189 0.11 8.95 -33.00
C GLU A 189 -0.45 9.74 -34.19
N ARG A 190 -1.77 9.98 -34.23
CA ARG A 190 -2.39 10.82 -35.27
C ARG A 190 -1.82 12.23 -35.27
N THR A 191 -1.65 12.82 -34.09
CA THR A 191 -1.12 14.18 -33.93
C THR A 191 0.31 14.26 -34.45
N GLU A 192 1.15 13.28 -34.12
CA GLU A 192 2.53 13.24 -34.61
C GLU A 192 2.62 12.99 -36.12
N VAL A 193 1.82 12.09 -36.68
CA VAL A 193 1.74 11.89 -38.14
C VAL A 193 1.38 13.19 -38.83
N ILE A 194 0.38 13.91 -38.32
CA ILE A 194 -0.07 15.20 -38.86
C ILE A 194 1.05 16.25 -38.78
N ARG A 195 1.74 16.34 -37.64
CA ARG A 195 2.87 17.25 -37.42
C ARG A 195 4.01 16.98 -38.41
N ARG A 196 4.49 15.74 -38.49
CA ARG A 196 5.59 15.36 -39.41
C ARG A 196 5.20 15.50 -40.88
N TRP A 197 3.94 15.25 -41.22
CA TRP A 197 3.41 15.45 -42.57
C TRP A 197 3.44 16.93 -42.97
N ALA A 198 3.00 17.83 -42.08
CA ALA A 198 3.02 19.27 -42.29
C ALA A 198 4.44 19.84 -42.35
N LEU A 199 5.33 19.41 -41.45
CA LEU A 199 6.75 19.83 -41.46
C LEU A 199 7.48 19.40 -42.74
N ALA A 200 7.08 18.29 -43.36
CA ALA A 200 7.56 17.86 -44.67
C ALA A 200 6.97 18.68 -45.84
N GLY A 201 6.18 19.72 -45.56
CA GLY A 201 5.54 20.59 -46.57
C GLY A 201 4.40 19.91 -47.34
N ARG A 202 3.89 18.78 -46.85
CA ARG A 202 2.82 18.02 -47.52
C ARG A 202 1.45 18.50 -47.09
N SER A 203 0.46 18.41 -47.99
CA SER A 203 -0.88 18.95 -47.76
C SER A 203 -1.67 18.14 -46.74
N LEU A 204 -2.24 18.79 -45.72
CA LEU A 204 -3.10 18.13 -44.73
C LEU A 204 -4.38 17.56 -45.37
N SER A 205 -4.94 18.23 -46.37
CA SER A 205 -6.10 17.72 -47.11
C SER A 205 -5.76 16.43 -47.87
N GLU A 206 -4.51 16.28 -48.33
CA GLU A 206 -4.04 15.04 -48.93
C GLU A 206 -3.96 13.90 -47.90
N LEU A 207 -3.39 14.17 -46.72
CA LEU A 207 -3.35 13.20 -45.63
C LEU A 207 -4.76 12.73 -45.21
N GLY A 208 -5.73 13.65 -45.15
CA GLY A 208 -7.13 13.33 -44.85
C GLY A 208 -7.75 12.39 -45.89
N ARG A 209 -7.45 12.59 -47.18
CA ARG A 209 -7.92 11.67 -48.24
C ARG A 209 -7.31 10.27 -48.13
N LEU A 210 -6.02 10.18 -47.79
CA LEU A 210 -5.30 8.90 -47.70
C LEU A 210 -5.72 8.09 -46.47
N THR A 211 -5.87 8.75 -45.32
CA THR A 211 -6.13 8.09 -44.03
C THR A 211 -7.61 8.03 -43.64
N GLY A 212 -8.45 8.86 -44.26
CA GLY A 212 -9.85 9.07 -43.83
C GLY A 212 -9.97 9.91 -42.56
N TRP A 213 -8.88 10.51 -42.08
CA TRP A 213 -8.88 11.36 -40.90
C TRP A 213 -9.36 12.77 -41.22
N LYS A 214 -9.58 13.57 -40.17
CA LYS A 214 -9.81 15.02 -40.26
C LYS A 214 -8.63 15.78 -39.64
N PRO A 215 -7.49 15.92 -40.35
CA PRO A 215 -6.25 16.47 -39.79
C PRO A 215 -6.39 17.87 -39.18
N GLU A 216 -7.31 18.67 -39.72
CA GLU A 216 -7.59 20.04 -39.31
C GLU A 216 -8.11 20.14 -37.87
N ARG A 217 -8.60 19.03 -37.31
CA ARG A 217 -9.05 18.92 -35.91
C ARG A 217 -7.88 18.82 -34.93
N TYR A 218 -6.75 18.29 -35.35
CA TYR A 218 -5.61 17.96 -34.48
C TYR A 218 -4.45 18.95 -34.67
N TYR A 219 -4.27 19.48 -35.88
CA TYR A 219 -3.22 20.46 -36.20
C TYR A 219 -3.31 21.76 -35.36
N ARG A 220 -4.53 22.20 -35.03
CA ARG A 220 -4.76 23.39 -34.20
C ARG A 220 -4.35 23.24 -32.72
N LEU A 221 -4.13 22.01 -32.26
CA LEU A 221 -3.73 21.73 -30.88
C LEU A 221 -2.19 21.70 -30.73
N SER A 222 -1.44 21.39 -31.80
CA SER A 222 0.03 21.38 -31.79
C SER A 222 0.67 22.77 -31.97
N ASP A 223 -0.03 23.70 -32.63
CA ASP A 223 0.46 25.07 -32.84
C ASP A 223 0.22 26.00 -31.62
N GLY A 224 -0.46 25.51 -30.58
CA GLY A 224 -0.79 26.27 -29.35
C GLY A 224 0.23 26.16 -28.22
N GLU A 225 1.32 25.41 -28.39
CA GLU A 225 2.38 25.20 -27.38
C GLU A 225 3.67 25.97 -27.67
N ALA A 226 3.63 26.94 -28.59
CA ALA A 226 4.69 27.90 -28.84
C ALA A 226 4.18 29.33 -28.55
N ALA A 227 3.98 29.65 -27.27
CA ALA A 227 3.89 31.02 -26.75
C ALA A 227 4.36 31.06 -25.29
#